data_AF-F3FV91-F1
#
_entry.id   AF-F3FV91-F1
#
_cell.length_a   1.000
_cell.length_b   1.000
_cell.length_c   1.000
_cell.angle_alpha   90.00
_cell.angle_beta   90.00
_cell.angle_gamma   90.00
#
_symmetry.space_group_name_H-M   'P 1'
#
loop_
_entity.id
_entity.type
_entity.pdbx_description
1 polymer ?
#
loop_
_entity_poly.entity_id
_entity_poly.type
_entity_poly.pdbx_seq_one_letter_code
_entity_poly.pdbx_strand_id
1 'polypeptide(L)'
;TAALTYATDLFDASTIERMASHWRNLLNGMCRDVNQRIADLPLLSAEERQNTLRDWNRDLAVYPSAHCAHQRIETQAERTPLAIALSFGAEQLSYQQLNRRANQLAHKLREQGIGPDVRVGLAAERGLEMIVGLLAILKAGG
;
A
#
# COMPACT_ATOMS: atom_id res chain seq x y z
N THR A 1 15.03 43.22 -18.27
CA THR A 1 15.37 42.59 -16.97
C THR A 1 14.09 42.37 -16.20
N ALA A 2 13.90 41.19 -15.61
CA ALA A 2 12.76 40.90 -14.75
C ALA A 2 13.20 41.00 -13.28
N ALA A 3 12.30 41.47 -12.41
CA ALA A 3 12.53 41.56 -10.97
C ALA A 3 11.33 40.97 -10.22
N LEU A 4 11.60 40.33 -9.08
CA LEU A 4 10.58 39.79 -8.17
C LEU A 4 10.62 40.59 -6.87
N THR A 5 9.52 41.24 -6.54
CA THR A 5 9.32 41.91 -5.25
C THR A 5 8.50 40.98 -4.36
N TYR A 6 8.97 40.72 -3.13
CA TYR A 6 8.33 39.78 -2.21
C TYR A 6 8.40 40.30 -0.77
N ALA A 7 7.43 39.85 0.04
CA ALA A 7 7.41 40.14 1.47
C ALA A 7 8.34 39.15 2.21
N THR A 8 9.38 39.67 2.86
CA THR A 8 10.35 38.87 3.62
C THR A 8 9.75 38.20 4.85
N ASP A 9 8.63 38.72 5.35
CA ASP A 9 7.90 38.13 6.48
C ASP A 9 7.19 36.81 6.10
N LEU A 10 6.99 36.57 4.80
CA LEU A 10 6.28 35.40 4.27
C LEU A 10 7.19 34.47 3.45
N PHE A 11 8.28 35.00 2.89
CA PHE A 11 9.12 34.25 1.96
C PHE A 11 10.60 34.51 2.19
N ASP A 12 11.35 33.41 2.30
CA ASP A 12 12.80 33.43 2.23
C ASP A 12 13.28 33.60 0.79
N ALA A 13 14.48 34.14 0.61
CA ALA A 13 15.10 34.34 -0.70
C ALA A 13 15.16 33.05 -1.53
N SER A 14 15.49 31.91 -0.89
CA SER A 14 15.53 30.59 -1.55
C SER A 14 14.18 30.15 -2.11
N THR A 15 13.07 30.52 -1.47
CA THR A 15 11.73 30.22 -1.96
C THR A 15 11.43 31.02 -3.23
N ILE A 16 11.83 32.29 -3.27
CA ILE A 16 11.62 33.17 -4.42
C ILE A 16 12.54 32.78 -5.58
N GLU A 17 13.78 32.38 -5.33
CA GLU A 17 14.68 31.83 -6.34
C GLU A 17 14.11 30.56 -6.99
N ARG A 18 13.50 29.68 -6.19
CA ARG A 18 12.78 28.51 -6.68
C ARG A 18 11.57 28.90 -7.54
N MET A 19 10.74 29.84 -7.08
CA MET A 19 9.59 30.35 -7.85
C MET A 19 10.01 31.03 -9.15
N ALA A 20 11.13 31.77 -9.16
CA ALA A 20 11.70 32.37 -10.36
C ALA A 20 12.14 31.30 -11.38
N SER A 21 12.70 30.19 -10.88
CA SER A 21 13.08 29.04 -11.68
C SER A 21 11.86 28.35 -12.29
N HIS A 22 10.77 28.19 -11.52
CA HIS A 22 9.49 27.68 -12.02
C HIS A 22 8.88 28.59 -13.09
N TRP A 23 8.90 29.90 -12.87
CA TRP A 23 8.41 30.88 -13.85
C TRP A 23 9.16 30.79 -15.18
N ARG A 24 10.49 30.68 -15.12
CA ARG A 24 11.32 30.46 -16.31
C ARG A 24 10.98 29.15 -17.02
N ASN A 25 10.72 28.07 -16.28
CA ASN A 25 10.35 26.78 -16.88
C ASN A 25 9.03 26.86 -17.64
N LEU A 26 8.02 27.54 -17.06
CA LEU A 26 6.74 27.78 -17.73
C LEU A 26 6.92 28.60 -19.02
N LEU A 27 7.66 29.72 -18.95
CA LEU A 27 7.92 30.56 -20.12
C LEU A 27 8.66 29.79 -21.23
N ASN A 28 9.66 28.98 -20.86
CA ASN A 28 10.36 28.12 -21.82
C ASN A 28 9.44 27.07 -22.44
N GLY A 29 8.49 26.50 -21.68
CA GLY A 29 7.48 25.58 -22.18
C GLY A 29 6.57 26.25 -23.22
N MET A 30 6.05 27.44 -22.88
CA MET A 30 5.19 28.23 -23.79
C MET A 30 5.90 28.61 -25.09
N CYS A 31 7.19 28.96 -25.03
CA CYS A 31 7.98 29.30 -26.21
C CYS A 31 8.29 28.09 -27.12
N ARG A 32 8.26 26.87 -26.59
CA ARG A 32 8.54 25.64 -27.37
C ARG A 32 7.33 25.19 -28.18
N ASP A 33 6.14 25.30 -27.62
CA ASP A 33 4.89 24.96 -28.31
C ASP A 33 3.76 25.90 -27.85
N VAL A 34 3.35 26.78 -28.76
CA VAL A 34 2.28 27.76 -28.53
C VAL A 34 0.89 27.12 -28.44
N ASN A 35 0.72 25.90 -28.93
CA ASN A 35 -0.55 25.16 -28.88
C ASN A 35 -0.64 24.24 -27.66
N GLN A 36 0.41 24.15 -26.83
CA GLN A 36 0.43 23.31 -25.64
C GLN A 36 -0.64 23.79 -24.63
N ARG A 37 -1.38 22.86 -24.04
CA ARG A 37 -2.35 23.17 -23.00
C ARG A 37 -1.60 23.68 -21.77
N ILE A 38 -2.16 24.71 -21.13
CA ILE A 38 -1.59 25.31 -19.91
C ILE A 38 -1.36 24.25 -18.82
N ALA A 39 -2.26 23.26 -18.71
CA ALA A 39 -2.18 22.18 -17.73
C ALA A 39 -0.96 21.26 -17.91
N ASP A 40 -0.39 21.21 -19.11
CA ASP A 40 0.72 20.31 -19.43
C ASP A 40 2.09 21.01 -19.35
N LEU A 41 2.11 22.31 -19.05
CA LEU A 41 3.35 23.07 -18.95
C LEU A 41 4.19 22.65 -17.74
N PRO A 42 5.51 22.46 -17.90
CA PRO A 42 6.38 22.03 -16.82
C PRO A 42 6.65 23.19 -15.85
N LEU A 43 6.06 23.12 -14.65
CA LEU A 43 6.36 24.05 -13.56
C LEU A 43 7.70 23.71 -12.90
N LEU A 44 7.85 22.46 -12.46
CA LEU A 44 9.07 21.95 -11.83
C LEU A 44 10.14 21.69 -12.88
N SER A 45 11.41 21.90 -12.51
CA SER A 45 12.52 21.40 -13.31
C SER A 45 12.54 19.87 -13.30
N ALA A 46 13.23 19.26 -14.26
CA ALA A 46 13.40 17.81 -14.30
C ALA A 46 14.09 17.28 -13.02
N GLU A 47 15.05 18.05 -12.49
CA GLU A 47 15.77 17.74 -11.26
C GLU A 47 14.87 17.83 -10.03
N GLU A 48 14.07 18.89 -9.88
CA GLU A 48 13.13 19.05 -8.77
C GLU A 48 12.05 17.96 -8.77
N ARG A 49 11.55 17.62 -9.97
CA ARG A 49 10.60 16.52 -10.14
C ARG A 49 11.24 15.19 -9.74
N GLN A 50 12.49 14.94 -10.15
CA GLN A 50 13.21 13.72 -9.81
C GLN A 50 13.50 13.63 -8.31
N ASN A 51 13.92 14.73 -7.67
CA ASN A 51 14.18 14.78 -6.24
C ASN A 51 12.89 14.58 -5.43
N THR A 52 11.79 15.24 -5.81
CA THR A 52 10.49 15.06 -5.16
C THR A 52 10.00 13.60 -5.27
N LEU A 53 10.08 13.02 -6.47
CA LEU A 53 9.70 11.63 -6.69
C LEU A 53 10.60 10.65 -5.92
N ARG A 54 11.90 10.93 -5.80
CA ARG A 54 12.84 10.10 -5.05
C ARG A 54 12.65 10.21 -3.55
N ASP A 55 12.42 11.41 -3.03
CA ASP A 55 12.27 11.65 -1.60
C ASP A 55 10.96 11.08 -1.07
N TRP A 56 9.88 11.20 -1.85
CA TRP A 56 8.58 10.66 -1.44
C TRP A 56 8.49 9.14 -1.60
N ASN A 57 9.23 8.56 -2.55
CA ASN A 57 9.28 7.12 -2.79
C ASN A 57 10.55 6.45 -2.24
N ARG A 58 11.31 7.15 -1.38
CA ARG A 58 12.64 6.72 -0.92
C ARG A 58 12.62 5.32 -0.31
N ASP A 59 11.55 5.01 0.41
CA ASP A 59 11.36 3.76 1.13
C ASP A 59 10.17 2.96 0.58
N LEU A 60 9.87 3.04 -0.72
CA LEU A 60 9.07 2.00 -1.37
C LEU A 60 9.92 0.72 -1.43
N ALA A 61 10.09 0.09 -0.27
CA ALA A 61 10.65 -1.23 -0.18
C ALA A 61 9.78 -2.12 -1.07
N VAL A 62 10.41 -2.71 -2.09
CA VAL A 62 9.79 -3.76 -2.89
C VAL A 62 9.39 -4.84 -1.90
N TYR A 63 8.10 -4.94 -1.58
CA TYR A 63 7.61 -5.91 -0.63
C TYR A 63 7.82 -7.29 -1.26
N PRO A 64 8.77 -8.10 -0.76
CA PRO A 64 9.09 -9.37 -1.39
C PRO A 64 8.07 -10.40 -0.90
N SER A 65 6.80 -10.26 -1.29
CA SER A 65 5.82 -11.32 -1.06
C SER A 65 5.61 -12.12 -2.32
N ALA A 66 6.50 -13.09 -2.53
CA ALA A 66 6.17 -14.25 -3.35
C ALA A 66 5.03 -15.10 -2.73
N HIS A 67 4.70 -14.86 -1.46
CA HIS A 67 3.76 -15.66 -0.68
C HIS A 67 2.54 -14.86 -0.20
N CYS A 68 1.36 -15.47 -0.34
CA CYS A 68 0.12 -14.95 0.21
C CYS A 68 0.12 -14.99 1.75
N ALA A 69 -0.75 -14.19 2.38
CA ALA A 69 -0.83 -14.13 3.85
C ALA A 69 -1.11 -15.50 4.50
N HIS A 70 -2.01 -16.32 3.91
CA HIS A 70 -2.32 -17.65 4.42
C HIS A 70 -1.13 -18.62 4.36
N GLN A 71 -0.28 -18.50 3.34
CA GLN A 71 0.95 -19.31 3.19
C GLN A 71 1.97 -18.95 4.26
N ARG A 72 2.09 -17.67 4.63
CA ARG A 72 2.97 -17.26 5.73
C ARG A 72 2.53 -17.84 7.08
N ILE A 73 1.21 -17.94 7.29
CA ILE A 73 0.65 -18.57 8.49
C ILE A 73 0.90 -20.08 8.49
N GLU A 74 0.79 -20.75 7.33
CA GLU A 74 1.16 -22.16 7.18
C GLU A 74 2.63 -22.40 7.52
N THR A 75 3.54 -21.62 6.93
CA THR A 75 4.98 -21.70 7.24
C THR A 75 5.25 -21.46 8.73
N GLN A 76 4.54 -20.52 9.36
CA GLN A 76 4.70 -20.28 10.80
C GLN A 76 4.14 -21.44 11.64
N ALA A 77 3.05 -22.07 11.21
CA ALA A 77 2.48 -23.25 11.87
C ALA A 77 3.39 -24.48 11.79
N GLU A 78 4.19 -24.60 10.73
CA GLU A 78 5.24 -25.61 10.64
C GLU A 78 6.44 -25.27 11.53
N ARG A 79 6.86 -24.01 11.57
CA ARG A 79 8.04 -23.55 12.33
C ARG A 79 7.83 -23.58 13.84
N THR A 80 6.69 -23.08 14.33
CA THR A 80 6.39 -22.95 15.76
C THR A 80 4.96 -23.40 16.06
N PRO A 81 4.65 -24.70 15.93
CA PRO A 81 3.27 -25.21 15.96
C PRO A 81 2.53 -24.94 17.28
N LEU A 82 3.26 -24.96 18.40
CA LEU A 82 2.71 -24.81 19.74
C LEU A 82 2.67 -23.35 20.23
N ALA A 83 3.29 -22.42 19.52
CA ALA A 83 3.23 -21.01 19.87
C ALA A 83 1.80 -20.47 19.70
N ILE A 84 1.38 -19.58 20.59
CA ILE A 84 0.05 -18.97 20.55
C ILE A 84 -0.02 -18.03 19.34
N ALA A 85 -1.00 -18.26 18.47
CA ALA A 85 -1.29 -17.45 17.30
C ALA A 85 -2.40 -16.44 17.56
N LEU A 86 -3.42 -16.85 18.33
CA LEU A 86 -4.58 -16.02 18.66
C LEU A 86 -4.96 -16.19 20.13
N SER A 87 -5.37 -15.09 20.75
CA SER A 87 -5.99 -15.06 22.06
C SER A 87 -7.23 -14.18 22.04
N PHE A 88 -8.30 -14.64 22.68
CA PHE A 88 -9.53 -13.87 22.84
C PHE A 88 -10.14 -14.20 24.20
N GLY A 89 -10.06 -13.25 25.13
CA GLY A 89 -10.40 -13.51 26.53
C GLY A 89 -9.52 -14.62 27.12
N ALA A 90 -10.14 -15.65 27.68
CA ALA A 90 -9.45 -16.82 28.22
C ALA A 90 -9.12 -17.90 27.18
N GLU A 91 -9.66 -17.77 25.96
CA GLU A 91 -9.44 -18.76 24.90
C GLU A 91 -8.19 -18.43 24.08
N GLN A 92 -7.46 -19.47 23.68
CA GLN A 92 -6.25 -19.35 22.88
C GLN A 92 -6.19 -20.44 21.81
N LEU A 93 -5.59 -20.10 20.66
CA LEU A 93 -5.25 -21.05 19.63
C LEU A 93 -3.76 -20.98 19.33
N SER A 94 -3.11 -22.14 19.31
CA SER A 94 -1.77 -22.25 18.74
C SER A 94 -1.79 -22.12 17.21
N TYR A 95 -0.64 -21.83 16.60
CA TYR A 95 -0.53 -21.79 15.15
C TYR A 95 -0.99 -23.10 14.49
N GLN A 96 -0.68 -24.26 15.08
CA GLN A 96 -1.13 -25.55 14.56
C GLN A 96 -2.66 -25.70 14.62
N GLN A 97 -3.28 -25.29 15.72
CA GLN A 97 -4.74 -25.38 15.89
C GLN A 97 -5.47 -24.43 14.94
N LEU A 98 -5.00 -23.19 14.83
CA LEU A 98 -5.54 -22.22 13.88
C LEU A 98 -5.45 -22.75 12.43
N ASN A 99 -4.27 -23.21 12.01
CA ASN A 99 -4.06 -23.71 10.65
C ASN A 99 -4.95 -24.93 10.36
N ARG A 100 -5.07 -25.87 11.31
CA ARG A 100 -5.92 -27.06 11.15
C ARG A 100 -7.40 -26.69 10.99
N ARG A 101 -7.94 -25.82 11.85
CA ARG A 101 -9.35 -25.39 11.78
C ARG A 101 -9.62 -24.65 10.47
N ALA A 102 -8.74 -23.74 10.08
CA ALA A 102 -8.87 -23.00 8.83
C ALA A 102 -8.79 -23.91 7.60
N ASN A 103 -7.91 -24.91 7.58
CA ASN A 103 -7.81 -25.89 6.49
C ASN A 103 -9.11 -26.72 6.35
N GLN A 104 -9.66 -27.20 7.47
CA GLN A 104 -10.91 -27.96 7.45
C GLN A 104 -12.06 -27.14 6.87
N LEU A 105 -12.18 -25.87 7.27
CA LEU A 105 -13.20 -24.97 6.73
C LEU A 105 -12.94 -24.62 5.25
N ALA A 106 -11.67 -24.39 4.86
CA ALA A 106 -11.30 -24.11 3.48
C ALA A 106 -11.66 -25.26 2.54
N HIS A 107 -11.46 -26.52 2.97
CA HIS A 107 -11.89 -27.69 2.19
C HIS A 107 -13.40 -27.72 1.99
N LYS A 108 -14.19 -27.47 3.04
CA LYS A 108 -15.66 -27.37 2.93
C LYS A 108 -16.10 -26.25 1.99
N LEU A 109 -15.45 -25.08 2.07
CA LEU A 109 -15.75 -23.96 1.16
C LEU A 109 -15.47 -24.35 -0.30
N ARG A 110 -14.36 -25.04 -0.57
CA ARG A 110 -14.03 -25.55 -1.91
C ARG A 110 -15.04 -26.58 -2.42
N GLU A 111 -15.53 -27.46 -1.54
CA GLU A 111 -16.61 -28.40 -1.86
C GLU A 111 -17.92 -27.68 -2.22
N GLN A 112 -18.15 -26.48 -1.67
CA GLN A 112 -19.28 -25.61 -2.00
C GLN A 112 -19.05 -24.73 -3.24
N GLY A 113 -17.93 -24.92 -3.96
CA GLY A 113 -17.62 -24.19 -5.18
C GLY A 113 -16.88 -22.86 -4.97
N ILE A 114 -16.41 -22.57 -3.77
CA ILE A 114 -15.56 -21.40 -3.51
C ILE A 114 -14.15 -21.66 -4.07
N GLY A 115 -13.65 -20.69 -4.83
CA GLY A 115 -12.33 -20.72 -5.45
C GLY A 115 -11.83 -19.30 -5.74
N PRO A 116 -10.79 -19.16 -6.59
CA PRO A 116 -10.27 -17.88 -7.02
C PRO A 116 -11.35 -16.92 -7.53
N ASP A 117 -11.24 -15.65 -7.14
CA ASP A 117 -12.13 -14.55 -7.53
C ASP A 117 -13.61 -14.70 -7.12
N VAL A 118 -13.94 -15.69 -6.28
CA VAL A 118 -15.29 -15.87 -5.72
C VAL A 118 -15.45 -15.04 -4.45
N ARG A 119 -16.48 -14.19 -4.42
CA ARG A 119 -16.78 -13.33 -3.26
C ARG A 119 -17.46 -14.14 -2.16
N VAL A 120 -16.89 -14.09 -0.95
CA VAL A 120 -17.47 -14.72 0.25
C VAL A 120 -17.78 -13.66 1.31
N GLY A 121 -19.03 -13.64 1.78
CA GLY A 121 -19.43 -12.80 2.92
C GLY A 121 -19.12 -13.50 4.25
N LEU A 122 -18.56 -12.76 5.21
CA LEU A 122 -18.32 -13.24 6.58
C LEU A 122 -19.20 -12.48 7.57
N ALA A 123 -20.24 -13.15 8.09
CA ALA A 123 -21.11 -12.64 9.14
C ALA A 123 -20.83 -13.40 10.44
N ALA A 124 -19.85 -12.91 11.21
CA ALA A 124 -19.48 -13.47 12.50
C ALA A 124 -19.16 -12.34 13.47
N GLU A 125 -19.47 -12.54 14.75
CA GLU A 125 -19.03 -11.64 15.82
C GLU A 125 -17.50 -11.73 15.99
N ARG A 126 -16.93 -10.69 16.63
CA ARG A 126 -15.49 -10.66 16.91
C ARG A 126 -15.13 -11.81 17.86
N GLY A 127 -14.27 -12.71 17.39
CA GLY A 127 -13.77 -13.86 18.16
C GLY A 127 -12.83 -14.74 17.35
N LEU A 128 -12.43 -15.88 17.92
CA LEU A 128 -11.51 -16.82 17.27
C LEU A 128 -12.07 -17.35 15.94
N GLU A 129 -13.36 -17.67 15.91
CA GLU A 129 -14.03 -18.24 14.72
C GLU A 129 -14.09 -17.25 13.55
N MET A 130 -14.16 -15.93 13.82
CA MET A 130 -14.06 -14.91 12.76
C MET A 130 -12.71 -14.99 12.05
N ILE A 131 -11.61 -15.15 12.79
CA ILE A 131 -10.26 -15.23 12.22
C ILE A 131 -10.06 -16.57 11.50
N VAL A 132 -10.58 -17.67 12.06
CA VAL A 132 -10.61 -18.97 11.39
C VAL A 132 -11.35 -18.88 10.05
N GLY A 133 -12.51 -18.23 10.03
CA GLY A 133 -13.31 -17.99 8.82
C GLY A 133 -12.57 -17.18 7.76
N LEU A 134 -11.98 -16.04 8.15
CA LEU A 134 -11.20 -15.21 7.24
C LEU A 134 -10.02 -15.99 6.64
N LEU A 135 -9.27 -16.72 7.47
CA LEU A 135 -8.14 -17.51 7.01
C LEU A 135 -8.58 -18.66 6.09
N ALA A 136 -9.72 -19.29 6.38
CA ALA A 136 -10.29 -20.35 5.55
C ALA A 136 -10.71 -19.85 4.15
N ILE A 137 -11.30 -18.65 4.07
CA ILE A 137 -11.66 -18.00 2.79
C ILE A 137 -10.39 -17.78 1.95
N LEU A 138 -9.35 -17.19 2.55
CA LEU A 138 -8.06 -16.97 1.89
C LEU A 138 -7.40 -18.27 1.40
N LYS A 139 -7.57 -19.38 2.13
CA LYS A 139 -7.06 -20.71 1.76
C LYS A 139 -7.92 -21.40 0.69
N ALA A 140 -9.20 -21.08 0.61
CA ALA A 140 -10.08 -21.58 -0.44
C ALA A 140 -9.81 -20.91 -1.80
N GLY A 141 -9.17 -19.72 -1.79
CA GLY A 141 -8.81 -18.95 -2.97
C GLY A 141 -9.55 -17.62 -3.11
N GLY A 142 -10.48 -17.31 -2.19
CA GLY A 142 -11.22 -16.04 -2.14
C GLY A 142 -10.60 -14.99 -1.24
#